data_AF-A0A9D7FV39-F1
#
_entry.id   AF-A0A9D7FV39-F1
#
_cell.length_a   1.000
_cell.length_b   1.000
_cell.length_c   1.000
_cell.angle_alpha   90.00
_cell.angle_beta   90.00
_cell.angle_gamma   90.00
#
_symmetry.space_group_name_H-M   'P 1'
#
loop_
_entity.id
_entity.type
_entity.pdbx_description
1 polymer ?
#
loop_
_entity_poly.entity_id
_entity_poly.type
_entity_poly.pdbx_seq_one_letter_code
_entity_poly.pdbx_strand_id
1 'polypeptide(L)'
;MYHQAGPAQRQAWLAVLAILACIYVFEQIKIPLENYSNPERRLYHANDLKHLYLGSRLLLRGESPYPAHQLHAEAFKVRHPEMVRLNPYVYPPFTGYLFGWLTLFSYDQVKMIWFWGSQVLLFLSLMLCWSKPVGCPLLPWLAVSLGTVAYFFPHFRSITAGQLNHFLLFLISLIFFLWRHGCRKTSGAVIGLATLVKVQPGFLLVWL
;
A
#
# COMPACT_ATOMS: atom_id res chain seq x y z
N MET A 1 -11.43 -29.21 -24.09
CA MET A 1 -11.53 -28.22 -25.18
C MET A 1 -12.19 -26.97 -24.62
N TYR A 2 -11.47 -25.85 -24.50
CA TYR A 2 -12.05 -24.59 -24.05
C TYR A 2 -12.78 -23.93 -25.22
N HIS A 3 -14.09 -23.74 -25.10
CA HIS A 3 -14.83 -22.91 -26.05
C HIS A 3 -14.26 -21.49 -25.97
N GLN A 4 -13.58 -21.05 -27.03
CA GLN A 4 -13.20 -19.65 -27.15
C GLN A 4 -14.47 -18.82 -27.12
N ALA A 5 -14.52 -17.81 -26.24
CA ALA A 5 -15.66 -16.91 -26.15
C ALA A 5 -15.94 -16.31 -27.53
N GLY A 6 -17.19 -16.40 -27.98
CA GLY A 6 -17.60 -15.79 -29.25
C GLY A 6 -17.35 -14.27 -29.25
N PRO A 7 -17.27 -13.62 -30.42
CA PRO A 7 -16.97 -12.19 -30.52
C PRO A 7 -17.85 -11.30 -29.65
N ALA A 8 -19.16 -11.59 -29.60
CA ALA A 8 -20.13 -10.86 -28.76
C ALA A 8 -19.85 -11.03 -27.25
N GLN A 9 -19.52 -12.25 -26.81
CA GLN A 9 -19.19 -12.51 -25.41
C GLN A 9 -17.88 -11.82 -25.00
N ARG A 10 -16.90 -11.78 -25.90
CA ARG A 10 -15.65 -11.04 -25.68
C ARG A 10 -15.91 -9.54 -25.51
N GLN A 11 -16.74 -8.96 -26.37
CA GLN A 11 -17.14 -7.54 -26.29
C GLN A 11 -17.86 -7.23 -24.98
N ALA A 12 -18.78 -8.11 -24.55
CA ALA A 12 -19.47 -7.96 -23.27
C ALA A 12 -18.49 -7.92 -22.09
N TRP A 13 -17.51 -8.82 -22.03
CA TRP A 13 -16.50 -8.81 -20.96
C TRP A 13 -15.58 -7.59 -20.99
N LEU A 14 -15.24 -7.08 -22.18
CA LEU A 14 -14.48 -5.84 -22.30
C LEU A 14 -15.28 -4.64 -21.77
N ALA A 15 -16.58 -4.58 -22.04
CA ALA A 15 -17.46 -3.55 -21.48
C ALA A 15 -17.53 -3.65 -19.95
N VAL A 16 -17.67 -4.85 -19.40
CA VAL A 16 -17.64 -5.08 -17.94
C VAL A 16 -16.31 -4.61 -17.34
N LEU A 17 -15.17 -4.94 -17.96
CA LEU A 17 -13.86 -4.48 -17.51
C LEU A 17 -13.74 -2.95 -17.51
N ALA A 18 -14.25 -2.29 -18.56
CA ALA A 18 -14.24 -0.83 -18.64
C ALA A 18 -15.07 -0.21 -17.52
N ILE A 19 -16.26 -0.75 -17.23
CA ILE A 19 -17.12 -0.30 -16.13
C ILE A 19 -16.42 -0.46 -14.78
N LEU A 20 -15.82 -1.64 -14.53
CA LEU A 20 -15.11 -1.91 -13.28
C LEU A 20 -13.85 -1.05 -13.12
N ALA A 21 -13.17 -0.73 -14.22
CA ALA A 21 -12.05 0.22 -14.20
C ALA A 21 -12.53 1.63 -13.83
N CYS A 22 -13.65 2.09 -14.39
CA CYS A 22 -14.27 3.36 -14.00
C CYS A 22 -14.66 3.38 -12.52
N ILE A 23 -15.23 2.29 -12.00
CA ILE A 23 -15.56 2.15 -10.58
C ILE A 23 -14.29 2.22 -9.73
N TYR A 24 -13.24 1.47 -10.08
CA TYR A 24 -11.96 1.52 -9.37
C TYR A 24 -11.37 2.94 -9.37
N VAL A 25 -11.37 3.62 -10.51
CA VAL A 25 -10.90 5.01 -10.60
C VAL A 25 -11.75 5.93 -9.71
N PHE A 26 -13.07 5.75 -9.70
CA PHE A 26 -13.94 6.57 -8.87
C PHE A 26 -13.72 6.30 -7.36
N GLU A 27 -13.87 5.05 -6.95
CA GLU A 27 -13.84 4.61 -5.54
C GLU A 27 -12.45 4.64 -4.92
N GLN A 28 -11.42 4.21 -5.66
CA GLN A 28 -10.07 4.01 -5.13
C GLN A 28 -9.08 5.10 -5.55
N ILE A 29 -9.45 6.00 -6.46
CA ILE A 29 -8.60 7.13 -6.87
C ILE A 29 -9.26 8.48 -6.60
N LYS A 30 -10.40 8.77 -7.24
CA LYS A 30 -11.04 10.08 -7.18
C LYS A 30 -11.52 10.41 -5.77
N ILE A 31 -12.31 9.54 -5.13
CA ILE A 31 -12.80 9.78 -3.77
C ILE A 31 -11.64 9.97 -2.79
N PRO A 32 -10.62 9.10 -2.75
CA PRO A 32 -9.43 9.33 -1.92
C PRO A 32 -8.76 10.66 -2.20
N LEU A 33 -8.45 11.01 -3.45
CA LEU A 33 -7.75 12.26 -3.79
C LEU A 33 -8.57 13.51 -3.41
N GLU A 34 -9.88 13.49 -3.62
CA GLU A 34 -10.76 14.57 -3.14
C GLU A 34 -10.67 14.71 -1.62
N ASN A 35 -10.59 13.60 -0.89
CA ASN A 35 -10.40 13.62 0.56
C ASN A 35 -8.99 14.09 0.98
N TYR A 36 -7.95 13.89 0.16
CA TYR A 36 -6.61 14.46 0.39
C TYR A 36 -6.61 15.99 0.26
N SER A 37 -7.44 16.52 -0.63
CA SER A 37 -7.52 17.96 -0.92
C SER A 37 -8.46 18.73 0.01
N ASN A 38 -9.32 18.04 0.77
CA ASN A 38 -10.31 18.67 1.63
C ASN A 38 -10.07 18.32 3.12
N PRO A 39 -9.38 19.19 3.88
CA PRO A 39 -9.04 18.94 5.29
C PRO A 39 -10.26 18.85 6.22
N GLU A 40 -11.45 19.27 5.79
CA GLU A 40 -12.68 19.14 6.58
C GLU A 40 -13.35 17.76 6.44
N ARG A 41 -13.05 17.02 5.36
CA ARG A 41 -13.58 15.67 5.16
C ARG A 41 -12.85 14.68 6.07
N ARG A 42 -13.51 14.32 7.17
CA ARG A 42 -13.08 13.39 8.23
C ARG A 42 -12.68 11.97 7.79
N LEU A 43 -12.63 11.65 6.50
CA LEU A 43 -12.26 10.31 6.01
C LEU A 43 -10.75 10.16 5.83
N TYR A 44 -10.04 11.26 5.58
CA TYR A 44 -8.58 11.28 5.47
C TYR A 44 -7.98 11.64 6.84
N HIS A 45 -7.28 10.69 7.43
CA HIS A 45 -6.56 10.92 8.68
C HIS A 45 -5.05 10.96 8.46
N ALA A 46 -4.54 10.20 7.48
CA ALA A 46 -3.11 10.07 7.16
C ALA A 46 -2.22 9.81 8.38
N ASN A 47 -2.79 9.37 9.50
CA ASN A 47 -2.08 9.32 10.77
C ASN A 47 -0.82 8.46 10.63
N ASP A 48 -0.93 7.39 9.84
CA ASP A 48 0.15 6.45 9.64
C ASP A 48 1.31 7.05 8.82
N LEU A 49 1.00 7.92 7.86
CA LEU A 49 2.01 8.61 7.06
C LEU A 49 2.64 9.78 7.82
N LYS A 50 1.85 10.53 8.61
CA LYS A 50 2.35 11.67 9.41
C LYS A 50 3.48 11.24 10.33
N HIS A 51 3.22 10.24 11.17
CA HIS A 51 4.23 9.82 12.13
C HIS A 51 5.38 9.05 11.48
N LEU A 52 5.19 8.40 10.32
CA LEU A 52 6.30 7.84 9.55
C LEU A 52 7.22 8.96 9.05
N TYR A 53 6.65 10.01 8.44
CA TYR A 53 7.39 11.16 7.94
C TYR A 53 8.15 11.89 9.05
N LEU A 54 7.45 12.25 10.13
CA LEU A 54 8.05 12.93 11.29
C LEU A 54 9.08 12.06 12.01
N GLY A 55 8.78 10.77 12.22
CA GLY A 55 9.68 9.86 12.87
C GLY A 55 10.95 9.61 12.06
N SER A 56 10.84 9.55 10.73
CA SER A 56 12.01 9.47 9.85
C SER A 56 12.89 10.71 9.93
N ARG A 57 12.29 11.92 10.03
CA ARG A 57 13.04 13.17 10.23
C ARG A 57 13.84 13.18 11.53
N LEU A 58 13.27 12.65 12.61
CA LEU A 58 13.95 12.53 13.91
C LEU A 58 15.08 11.50 13.84
N LEU A 59 14.82 10.31 13.31
CA LEU A 59 15.80 9.23 13.20
C LEU A 59 17.03 9.62 12.37
N LEU A 60 16.84 10.35 11.27
CA LEU A 60 17.93 10.84 10.43
C LEU A 60 18.85 11.87 11.13
N ARG A 61 18.40 12.47 12.25
CA ARG A 61 19.22 13.34 13.11
C ARG A 61 19.81 12.62 14.32
N GLY A 62 19.59 11.31 14.43
CA GLY A 62 19.96 10.53 15.62
C GLY A 62 19.03 10.76 16.82
N GLU A 63 17.85 11.35 16.61
CA GLU A 63 16.83 11.55 17.65
C GLU A 63 15.85 10.38 17.71
N SER A 64 15.14 10.22 18.84
CA SER A 64 14.19 9.12 19.04
C SER A 64 12.76 9.55 18.67
N PRO A 65 12.05 8.82 17.80
CA PRO A 65 10.69 9.21 17.41
C PRO A 65 9.61 8.75 18.40
N TYR A 66 9.96 7.93 19.39
CA TYR A 66 9.02 7.29 20.31
C TYR A 66 8.47 8.22 21.41
N PRO A 67 9.25 9.17 21.99
CA PRO A 67 8.70 10.11 22.94
C PRO A 67 7.73 11.08 22.25
N ALA A 68 6.47 11.11 22.70
CA ALA A 68 5.42 11.91 22.07
C ALA A 68 5.80 13.39 21.92
N HIS A 69 6.46 13.98 22.93
CA HIS A 69 6.87 15.38 22.90
C HIS A 69 7.87 15.69 21.76
N GLN A 70 8.76 14.77 21.39
CA GLN A 70 9.70 14.98 20.28
C GLN A 70 8.96 14.95 18.93
N LEU A 71 8.03 14.01 18.76
CA LEU A 71 7.20 13.92 17.57
C LEU A 71 6.32 15.16 17.38
N HIS A 72 5.71 15.66 18.47
CA HIS A 72 4.93 16.90 18.46
C HIS A 72 5.81 18.12 18.16
N ALA A 73 6.98 18.23 18.79
CA ALA A 73 7.93 19.32 18.51
C ALA A 73 8.35 19.33 17.04
N GLU A 74 8.60 18.16 16.45
CA GLU A 74 8.95 18.06 15.03
C GLU A 74 7.77 18.45 14.13
N ALA A 75 6.54 18.08 14.50
CA ALA A 75 5.34 18.46 13.78
C ALA A 75 5.14 19.99 13.70
N PHE A 76 5.44 20.70 14.80
CA PHE A 76 5.43 22.17 14.81
C PHE A 76 6.46 22.78 13.85
N LYS A 77 7.61 22.14 13.66
CA LYS A 77 8.65 22.60 12.70
C LYS A 77 8.20 22.42 11.25
N VAL A 78 7.42 21.38 10.94
CA VAL A 78 6.90 21.13 9.59
C VAL A 78 5.85 22.17 9.16
N ARG A 79 5.17 22.82 10.11
CA ARG A 79 4.20 23.91 9.88
C ARG A 79 3.11 23.58 8.85
N HIS A 80 2.65 22.33 8.83
CA HIS A 80 1.63 21.87 7.90
C HIS A 80 0.26 21.74 8.60
N PRO A 81 -0.85 22.23 8.00
CA PRO A 81 -2.17 22.27 8.65
C PRO A 81 -2.70 20.91 9.14
N GLU A 82 -2.28 19.80 8.53
CA GLU A 82 -2.70 18.45 8.96
C GLU A 82 -1.95 17.90 10.19
N MET A 83 -0.93 18.60 10.69
CA MET A 83 -0.04 18.14 11.78
C MET A 83 -0.59 18.42 13.19
N VAL A 84 -1.91 18.39 13.36
CA VAL A 84 -2.62 18.78 14.61
C VAL A 84 -3.08 17.59 15.45
N ARG A 85 -3.09 16.38 14.88
CA ARG A 85 -3.49 15.14 15.55
C ARG A 85 -2.53 14.02 15.13
N LEU A 86 -1.68 13.62 16.06
CA LEU A 86 -0.61 12.66 15.82
C LEU A 86 -0.78 11.47 16.74
N ASN A 87 -0.75 10.28 16.14
CA ASN A 87 -0.59 9.06 16.90
C ASN A 87 0.89 8.87 17.28
N PRO A 88 1.20 8.15 18.37
CA PRO A 88 2.57 7.80 18.72
C PRO A 88 3.25 7.01 17.62
N TYR A 89 4.55 7.22 17.40
CA TYR A 89 5.31 6.43 16.43
C TYR A 89 5.33 4.94 16.82
N VAL A 90 4.82 4.08 15.94
CA VAL A 90 4.68 2.62 16.20
C VAL A 90 5.58 1.73 15.35
N TYR A 91 6.39 2.31 14.46
CA TYR A 91 7.22 1.53 13.56
C TYR A 91 8.58 1.16 14.18
N PRO A 92 9.22 0.07 13.73
CA PRO A 92 10.63 -0.16 14.02
C PRO A 92 11.52 0.98 13.45
N PRO A 93 12.70 1.26 14.04
CA PRO A 93 13.58 2.32 13.55
C PRO A 93 14.02 2.11 12.09
N PHE A 94 14.24 0.85 11.71
CA PHE A 94 14.58 0.47 10.34
C PHE A 94 13.58 1.02 9.32
N THR A 95 12.29 0.99 9.63
CA THR A 95 11.22 1.52 8.76
C THR A 95 11.38 3.02 8.54
N GLY A 96 11.69 3.78 9.59
CA GLY A 96 11.96 5.20 9.46
C GLY A 96 13.21 5.52 8.63
N TYR A 97 14.28 4.74 8.77
CA TYR A 97 15.47 4.88 7.92
C TYR A 97 15.18 4.51 6.46
N LEU A 98 14.48 3.41 6.22
CA LEU A 98 14.11 2.93 4.88
C LEU A 98 13.30 3.98 4.11
N PHE A 99 12.39 4.67 4.79
CA PHE A 99 11.55 5.73 4.21
C PHE A 99 12.09 7.14 4.47
N GLY A 100 13.30 7.27 4.99
CA GLY A 100 13.94 8.56 5.28
C GLY A 100 14.13 9.44 4.06
N TRP A 101 14.28 8.86 2.88
CA TRP A 101 14.36 9.61 1.63
C TRP A 101 13.10 10.47 1.35
N LEU A 102 11.94 10.10 1.91
CA LEU A 102 10.72 10.92 1.78
C LEU A 102 10.85 12.29 2.46
N THR A 103 11.78 12.44 3.42
CA THR A 103 11.98 13.72 4.12
C THR A 103 12.63 14.78 3.23
N LEU A 104 13.12 14.41 2.05
CA LEU A 104 13.61 15.32 1.01
C LEU A 104 12.47 16.12 0.34
N PHE A 105 11.22 15.69 0.53
CA PHE A 105 10.04 16.28 -0.09
C PHE A 105 9.15 16.98 0.95
N SER A 106 8.30 17.89 0.48
CA SER A 106 7.23 18.47 1.29
C SER A 106 6.22 17.39 1.68
N TYR A 107 5.48 17.61 2.77
CA TYR A 107 4.49 16.62 3.21
C TYR A 107 3.39 16.37 2.16
N ASP A 108 3.00 17.38 1.39
CA ASP A 108 2.05 17.23 0.27
C ASP A 108 2.60 16.35 -0.86
N GLN A 109 3.88 16.52 -1.19
CA GLN A 109 4.54 15.65 -2.17
C GLN A 109 4.62 14.21 -1.65
N VAL A 110 4.96 14.02 -0.37
CA VAL A 110 5.01 12.69 0.27
C VAL A 110 3.64 12.01 0.23
N LYS A 111 2.56 12.74 0.51
CA LYS A 111 1.18 12.24 0.36
C LYS A 111 0.94 11.67 -1.04
N MET A 112 1.30 12.42 -2.09
CA MET A 112 1.10 11.99 -3.47
C MET A 112 1.99 10.80 -3.86
N ILE A 113 3.26 10.82 -3.45
CA ILE A 113 4.19 9.71 -3.66
C ILE A 113 3.66 8.44 -3.00
N TRP A 114 3.20 8.54 -1.74
CA TRP A 114 2.68 7.41 -0.99
C TRP A 114 1.39 6.86 -1.58
N PHE A 115 0.48 7.76 -1.98
CA PHE A 115 -0.77 7.42 -2.63
C PHE A 115 -0.52 6.60 -3.91
N TRP A 116 0.24 7.14 -4.86
CA TRP A 116 0.50 6.46 -6.14
C TRP A 116 1.39 5.23 -5.96
N GLY A 117 2.38 5.29 -5.08
CA GLY A 117 3.20 4.14 -4.71
C GLY A 117 2.36 2.98 -4.18
N SER A 118 1.34 3.26 -3.35
CA SER A 118 0.42 2.24 -2.83
C SER A 118 -0.39 1.56 -3.94
N GLN A 119 -0.83 2.32 -4.94
CA GLN A 119 -1.54 1.76 -6.11
C GLN A 119 -0.62 0.83 -6.91
N VAL A 120 0.60 1.29 -7.22
CA VAL A 120 1.58 0.49 -7.96
C VAL A 120 1.91 -0.80 -7.21
N LEU A 121 2.19 -0.71 -5.91
CA LEU A 121 2.51 -1.87 -5.08
C LEU A 121 1.36 -2.87 -5.00
N LEU A 122 0.12 -2.40 -4.93
CA LEU A 122 -1.05 -3.27 -5.02
C LEU A 122 -1.07 -4.06 -6.34
N PHE A 123 -0.94 -3.39 -7.49
CA PHE A 123 -0.99 -4.07 -8.79
C PHE A 123 0.18 -5.03 -8.98
N LEU A 124 1.39 -4.67 -8.54
CA LEU A 124 2.53 -5.58 -8.53
C LEU A 124 2.27 -6.81 -7.65
N SER A 125 1.65 -6.63 -6.48
CA SER A 125 1.26 -7.73 -5.59
C SER A 125 0.29 -8.70 -6.28
N LEU A 126 -0.71 -8.16 -6.98
CA LEU A 126 -1.68 -8.94 -7.75
C LEU A 126 -1.01 -9.69 -8.90
N MET A 127 -0.06 -9.08 -9.60
CA MET A 127 0.70 -9.72 -10.67
C MET A 127 1.55 -10.89 -10.15
N LEU A 128 2.25 -10.71 -9.01
CA LEU A 128 3.05 -11.77 -8.39
C LEU A 128 2.19 -12.93 -7.87
N CYS A 129 0.98 -12.63 -7.39
CA CYS A 129 0.02 -13.63 -6.94
C CYS A 129 -0.91 -14.13 -8.05
N TRP A 130 -0.71 -13.69 -9.30
CA TRP A 130 -1.64 -14.00 -10.38
C TRP A 130 -1.64 -15.49 -10.68
N SER A 131 -2.67 -16.18 -10.21
CA SER A 131 -2.93 -17.58 -10.51
C SER A 131 -4.35 -17.71 -11.02
N LYS A 132 -4.49 -17.64 -12.34
CA LYS A 132 -5.77 -17.87 -13.00
C LYS A 132 -6.20 -19.34 -12.79
N PRO A 133 -7.41 -19.62 -12.27
CA PRO A 133 -7.88 -20.99 -12.11
C PRO A 133 -7.87 -21.76 -13.44
N VAL A 134 -7.51 -23.05 -13.38
CA VAL A 134 -7.52 -23.92 -14.56
C VAL A 134 -8.91 -23.91 -15.18
N GLY A 135 -8.97 -23.53 -16.44
CA GLY A 135 -10.20 -23.49 -17.22
C GLY A 135 -11.11 -22.29 -17.03
N CYS A 136 -10.75 -21.31 -16.21
CA CYS A 136 -11.39 -20.01 -16.27
C CYS A 136 -10.97 -19.30 -17.58
N PRO A 137 -11.81 -18.50 -18.25
CA PRO A 137 -11.34 -17.59 -19.32
C PRO A 137 -10.64 -16.35 -18.73
N LEU A 138 -9.78 -15.68 -19.51
CA LEU A 138 -8.96 -14.57 -18.98
C LEU A 138 -9.81 -13.35 -18.59
N LEU A 139 -10.72 -12.92 -19.46
CA LEU A 139 -11.49 -11.69 -19.24
C LEU A 139 -12.44 -11.76 -18.03
N PRO A 140 -13.23 -12.84 -17.80
CA PRO A 140 -14.01 -12.98 -16.58
C PRO A 140 -13.15 -12.95 -15.31
N TRP A 141 -11.98 -13.60 -15.35
CA TRP A 141 -11.07 -13.63 -14.21
C TRP A 141 -10.48 -12.24 -13.90
N LEU A 142 -10.08 -11.49 -14.94
CA LEU A 142 -9.67 -10.09 -14.80
C LEU A 142 -10.81 -9.24 -14.25
N ALA A 143 -12.04 -9.43 -14.71
CA ALA A 143 -13.20 -8.68 -14.25
C ALA A 143 -13.47 -8.95 -12.76
N VAL A 144 -13.47 -10.21 -12.32
CA VAL A 144 -13.62 -10.56 -10.89
C VAL A 144 -12.50 -9.97 -10.05
N SER A 145 -11.25 -10.06 -10.52
CA SER A 145 -10.09 -9.54 -9.80
C SER A 145 -10.16 -8.01 -9.65
N LEU A 146 -10.45 -7.30 -10.75
CA LEU A 146 -10.59 -5.85 -10.76
C LEU A 146 -11.80 -5.39 -9.93
N GLY A 147 -12.93 -6.08 -10.05
CA GLY A 147 -14.13 -5.79 -9.26
C GLY A 147 -13.91 -5.98 -7.76
N THR A 148 -13.17 -7.02 -7.37
CA THR A 148 -12.80 -7.26 -5.97
C THR A 148 -12.01 -6.07 -5.43
N VAL A 149 -10.98 -5.64 -6.15
CA VAL A 149 -10.13 -4.51 -5.76
C VAL A 149 -10.89 -3.19 -5.76
N ALA A 150 -11.75 -2.96 -6.75
CA ALA A 150 -12.56 -1.75 -6.89
C ALA A 150 -13.45 -1.49 -5.67
N TYR A 151 -13.98 -2.54 -5.06
CA TYR A 151 -14.84 -2.47 -3.87
C TYR A 151 -14.14 -2.86 -2.56
N PHE A 152 -12.82 -3.01 -2.57
CA PHE A 152 -12.09 -3.48 -1.39
C PHE A 152 -11.89 -2.36 -0.37
N PHE A 153 -12.82 -2.21 0.57
CA PHE A 153 -12.76 -1.20 1.61
C PHE A 153 -11.44 -1.14 2.39
N PRO A 154 -10.77 -2.26 2.73
CA PRO A 154 -9.45 -2.21 3.38
C PRO A 154 -8.38 -1.51 2.53
N HIS A 155 -8.43 -1.59 1.19
CA HIS A 155 -7.53 -0.84 0.31
C HIS A 155 -7.78 0.66 0.40
N PHE A 156 -9.05 1.08 0.30
CA PHE A 156 -9.46 2.46 0.46
C PHE A 156 -8.96 3.05 1.80
N ARG A 157 -9.18 2.32 2.90
CA ARG A 157 -8.73 2.73 4.24
C ARG A 157 -7.22 2.79 4.36
N SER A 158 -6.52 1.82 3.80
CA SER A 158 -5.06 1.80 3.84
C SER A 158 -4.45 3.01 3.12
N ILE A 159 -5.00 3.39 1.96
CA ILE A 159 -4.56 4.58 1.21
C ILE A 159 -4.90 5.87 1.95
N THR A 160 -6.11 5.99 2.49
CA THR A 160 -6.56 7.23 3.18
C THR A 160 -5.94 7.40 4.57
N ALA A 161 -5.43 6.32 5.18
CA ALA A 161 -4.64 6.40 6.40
C ALA A 161 -3.13 6.52 6.13
N GLY A 162 -2.66 6.26 4.90
CA GLY A 162 -1.24 6.28 4.55
C GLY A 162 -0.46 5.13 5.19
N GLN A 163 -1.07 3.94 5.25
CA GLN A 163 -0.50 2.78 5.93
C GLN A 163 0.55 2.07 5.07
N LEU A 164 1.38 1.25 5.72
CA LEU A 164 2.37 0.39 5.07
C LEU A 164 1.77 -0.90 4.45
N ASN A 165 0.45 -1.12 4.54
CA ASN A 165 -0.12 -2.42 4.20
C ASN A 165 0.12 -2.83 2.76
N HIS A 166 0.11 -1.89 1.80
CA HIS A 166 0.41 -2.19 0.39
C HIS A 166 1.86 -2.56 0.15
N PHE A 167 2.79 -1.92 0.87
CA PHE A 167 4.20 -2.29 0.83
C PHE A 167 4.44 -3.68 1.45
N LEU A 168 3.81 -3.97 2.59
CA LEU A 168 3.89 -5.30 3.22
C LEU A 168 3.24 -6.38 2.37
N LEU A 169 2.08 -6.09 1.76
CA LEU A 169 1.41 -6.99 0.83
C LEU A 169 2.34 -7.35 -0.33
N PHE A 170 3.01 -6.36 -0.91
CA PHE A 170 4.00 -6.60 -1.97
C PHE A 170 5.13 -7.51 -1.52
N LEU A 171 5.72 -7.26 -0.34
CA LEU A 171 6.77 -8.12 0.19
C LEU A 171 6.27 -9.56 0.43
N ILE A 172 5.08 -9.73 1.00
CA ILE A 172 4.47 -11.04 1.24
C ILE A 172 4.18 -11.77 -0.09
N SER A 173 3.64 -11.06 -1.09
CA SER A 173 3.43 -11.60 -2.43
C SER A 173 4.75 -12.01 -3.09
N LEU A 174 5.81 -11.23 -2.93
CA LEU A 174 7.14 -11.54 -3.43
C LEU A 174 7.75 -12.76 -2.72
N ILE A 175 7.61 -12.85 -1.40
CA ILE A 175 8.02 -14.02 -0.59
C ILE A 175 7.38 -15.28 -1.14
N PHE A 176 6.05 -15.26 -1.34
CA PHE A 176 5.29 -16.38 -1.86
C PHE A 176 5.67 -16.74 -3.30
N PHE A 177 5.85 -15.74 -4.16
CA PHE A 177 6.32 -15.93 -5.53
C PHE A 177 7.69 -16.63 -5.55
N LEU A 178 8.69 -16.08 -4.84
CA LEU A 178 10.03 -16.65 -4.76
C LEU A 178 10.02 -18.08 -4.20
N TRP A 179 9.20 -18.33 -3.19
CA TRP A 179 9.05 -19.65 -2.59
C TRP A 179 8.49 -20.68 -3.58
N ARG A 180 7.43 -20.33 -4.32
CA ARG A 180 6.83 -21.20 -5.36
C ARG A 180 7.79 -21.51 -6.51
N HIS A 181 8.72 -20.60 -6.80
CA HIS A 181 9.74 -20.78 -7.84
C HIS A 181 11.04 -21.42 -7.33
N GLY A 182 11.06 -21.96 -6.10
CA GLY A 182 12.21 -22.67 -5.55
C GLY A 182 13.33 -21.78 -4.99
N CYS A 183 13.18 -20.45 -5.03
CA CYS A 183 14.16 -19.47 -4.54
C CYS A 183 14.09 -19.30 -3.01
N ARG A 184 14.28 -20.38 -2.26
CA ARG A 184 14.07 -20.41 -0.79
C ARG A 184 14.95 -19.43 -0.01
N LYS A 185 16.24 -19.33 -0.34
CA LYS A 185 17.18 -18.40 0.33
C LYS A 185 16.76 -16.94 0.15
N THR A 186 16.42 -16.55 -1.07
CA THR A 186 15.94 -15.21 -1.39
C THR A 186 14.60 -14.93 -0.71
N SER A 187 13.67 -15.89 -0.73
CA SER A 187 12.40 -15.78 -0.01
C SER A 187 12.61 -15.53 1.49
N GLY A 188 13.50 -16.28 2.14
CA GLY A 188 13.87 -16.07 3.54
C GLY A 188 14.51 -14.71 3.81
N ALA A 189 15.39 -14.23 2.94
CA ALA A 189 15.97 -12.88 3.05
C ALA A 189 14.90 -11.78 2.97
N VAL A 190 13.91 -11.94 2.08
CA VAL A 190 12.79 -11.00 1.96
C VAL A 190 11.88 -11.05 3.21
N ILE A 191 11.66 -12.23 3.81
CA ILE A 191 10.96 -12.33 5.11
C ILE A 191 11.71 -11.55 6.20
N GLY A 192 13.03 -11.72 6.28
CA GLY A 192 13.88 -10.96 7.21
C GLY A 192 13.72 -9.45 7.01
N LEU A 193 13.80 -8.97 5.77
CA LEU A 193 13.59 -7.56 5.44
C LEU A 193 12.18 -7.08 5.83
N ALA A 194 11.13 -7.85 5.51
CA ALA A 194 9.76 -7.52 5.85
C ALA A 194 9.55 -7.42 7.38
N THR A 195 10.23 -8.29 8.14
CA THR A 195 10.22 -8.29 9.61
C THR A 195 10.85 -7.04 10.20
N LEU A 196 11.93 -6.55 9.59
CA LEU A 196 12.55 -5.29 10.01
C LEU A 196 11.63 -4.08 9.75
N VAL A 197 10.80 -4.15 8.71
CA VAL A 197 9.83 -3.09 8.37
C VAL A 197 8.61 -3.11 9.30
N LYS A 198 8.13 -4.29 9.65
CA LYS A 198 7.07 -4.50 10.65
C LYS A 198 7.27 -5.89 11.23
N VAL A 199 7.14 -6.09 12.53
CA VAL A 199 7.49 -7.38 13.16
C VAL A 199 6.63 -8.56 12.65
N GLN A 200 5.39 -8.30 12.22
CA GLN A 200 4.38 -9.33 11.90
C GLN A 200 4.81 -10.38 10.85
N PRO A 201 5.44 -10.05 9.70
CA PRO A 201 5.88 -11.05 8.72
C PRO A 201 6.93 -12.02 9.27
N GLY A 202 7.59 -11.72 10.40
CA GLY A 202 8.53 -12.63 11.06
C GLY A 202 7.89 -13.94 11.48
N PHE A 203 6.57 -13.99 11.68
CA PHE A 203 5.84 -15.23 11.91
C PHE A 203 5.90 -16.20 10.72
N LEU A 204 6.25 -15.74 9.52
CA LEU A 204 6.43 -16.61 8.36
C LEU A 204 7.73 -17.41 8.41
N LEU A 205 8.70 -17.02 9.25
CA LEU A 205 9.97 -17.74 9.40
C LEU A 205 9.79 -19.18 9.89
N VAL A 206 8.72 -19.48 10.63
CA VAL A 206 8.45 -20.85 11.12
C VAL A 206 8.08 -21.82 10.00
N TRP A 207 7.77 -21.32 8.81
CA TRP A 207 7.36 -22.11 7.65
C TRP A 207 8.46 -22.25 6.58
N LEU A 208 9.67 -21.73 6.84
CA LEU A 208 10.85 -21.87 5.98
C LEU A 208 11.64 -23.14 6.31
#